data_AF-A0A842LVC0-F1
#
_entry.id   AF-A0A842LVC0-F1
#
_cell.length_a   1.000
_cell.length_b   1.000
_cell.length_c   1.000
_cell.angle_alpha   90.00
_cell.angle_beta   90.00
_cell.angle_gamma   90.00
#
_symmetry.space_group_name_H-M   'P 1'
#
loop_
_entity.id
_entity.type
_entity.pdbx_description
1 polymer ?
#
loop_
_entity_poly.entity_id
_entity_poly.type
_entity_poly.pdbx_seq_one_letter_code
_entity_poly.pdbx_strand_id
1 'polypeptide(L)' 'MGEVLIQIYAGSAEDADKAVQVLKHSFPKTWIEKYKPFSGGWFVRLWCELKEVKA' A
#
# COMPACT_ATOMS: atom_id res chain seq x y z
N MET A 1 -2.14 13.20 16.14
CA MET A 1 -2.53 12.63 14.84
C MET A 1 -1.98 11.22 14.79
N GLY A 2 -2.79 10.23 14.43
CA GLY A 2 -2.36 8.83 14.35
C GLY A 2 -1.95 8.46 12.93
N GLU A 3 -1.08 7.46 12.81
CA GLU A 3 -0.68 6.87 11.53
C GLU A 3 -1.19 5.43 11.46
N VAL A 4 -1.53 4.97 10.26
CA VAL A 4 -1.92 3.58 10.01
C VAL A 4 -1.05 2.95 8.94
N LEU A 5 -0.68 1.70 9.17
CA LEU A 5 -0.06 0.85 8.16
C LEU A 5 -1.16 0.05 7.46
N ILE A 6 -1.31 0.24 6.15
CA ILE A 6 -2.23 -0.53 5.32
C ILE A 6 -1.40 -1.57 4.56
N GLN A 7 -1.86 -2.82 4.57
CA GLN A 7 -1.27 -3.92 3.82
C GLN A 7 -2.30 -4.49 2.85
N ILE A 8 -1.93 -4.57 1.58
CA ILE A 8 -2.77 -5.01 0.46
C ILE A 8 -2.17 -6.30 -0.08
N TYR A 9 -2.99 -7.35 -0.16
CA TYR A 9 -2.61 -8.60 -0.82
C TYR A 9 -2.71 -8.46 -2.33
N ALA A 10 -1.66 -8.86 -3.04
CA ALA A 10 -1.60 -8.97 -4.48
C ALA A 10 -1.31 -10.44 -4.84
N GLY A 11 -2.22 -11.07 -5.59
CA GLY A 11 -2.10 -12.49 -5.93
C GLY A 11 -0.84 -12.82 -6.75
N SER A 12 -0.32 -11.84 -7.49
CA SER A 12 0.86 -11.99 -8.36
C SER A 12 1.82 -10.79 -8.25
N ALA A 13 3.03 -10.96 -8.78
CA ALA A 13 4.01 -9.87 -8.85
C ALA A 13 3.49 -8.71 -9.72
N GLU A 14 2.83 -9.05 -10.83
CA GLU A 14 2.29 -8.08 -11.78
C GLU A 14 1.17 -7.25 -11.13
N ASP A 15 0.27 -7.88 -10.38
CA ASP A 15 -0.79 -7.16 -9.66
C ASP A 15 -0.20 -6.24 -8.59
N ALA A 16 0.87 -6.67 -7.93
CA ALA A 16 1.58 -5.85 -6.96
C ALA A 16 2.23 -4.63 -7.62
N ASP A 17 2.81 -4.78 -8.81
CA ASP A 17 3.36 -3.66 -9.59
C ASP A 17 2.26 -2.68 -10.02
N LYS A 18 1.12 -3.17 -10.52
CA LYS A 18 -0.04 -2.34 -10.84
C LYS A 18 -0.54 -1.59 -9.60
N ALA A 19 -0.65 -2.26 -8.46
CA ALA A 19 -1.06 -1.63 -7.21
C ALA A 19 -0.08 -0.52 -6.78
N VAL A 20 1.24 -0.75 -6.86
CA VAL A 20 2.24 0.29 -6.58
C VAL A 20 2.06 1.51 -7.49
N GLN A 21 1.83 1.31 -8.79
CA GLN A 21 1.63 2.42 -9.73
C GLN A 21 0.39 3.25 -9.37
N VAL A 22 -0.75 2.60 -9.11
CA VAL A 22 -1.99 3.27 -8.70
C VAL A 22 -1.79 4.04 -7.39
N LEU A 23 -1.19 3.40 -6.38
CA LEU A 23 -0.98 4.03 -5.08
C LEU A 23 -0.01 5.21 -5.15
N LYS A 24 1.07 5.11 -5.93
CA LYS A 24 2.00 6.24 -6.13
C LYS A 24 1.34 7.40 -6.88
N HIS A 25 0.43 7.11 -7.80
CA HIS A 25 -0.32 8.14 -8.50
C HIS A 25 -1.30 8.86 -7.55
N SER A 26 -2.06 8.12 -6.75
CA SER A 26 -3.05 8.69 -5.82
C SER A 26 -2.43 9.31 -4.56
N PHE A 27 -1.30 8.76 -4.09
CA PHE A 27 -0.62 9.14 -2.85
C PHE A 27 0.88 9.40 -3.10
N PRO A 28 1.24 10.44 -3.86
CA PRO A 28 2.62 10.65 -4.35
C PRO A 28 3.65 10.94 -3.26
N LYS A 29 3.20 11.33 -2.06
CA LYS A 29 4.07 11.62 -0.90
C LYS A 29 4.14 10.47 0.10
N THR A 30 3.38 9.41 -0.13
CA THR A 30 3.30 8.27 0.78
C THR A 30 4.42 7.28 0.48
N TRP A 31 5.07 6.79 1.53
CA TRP A 31 5.98 5.66 1.41
C TRP A 31 5.17 4.40 1.06
N ILE A 32 5.58 3.73 -0.01
CA ILE A 32 4.92 2.53 -0.55
C ILE A 32 5.99 1.48 -0.81
N GLU A 33 5.80 0.28 -0.27
CA GLU A 33 6.70 -0.85 -0.45
C GLU A 33 5.96 -2.06 -1.02
N LYS A 34 6.54 -2.66 -2.06
CA LYS A 34 6.17 -3.98 -2.56
C LYS A 34 7.12 -5.01 -1.98
N TYR A 35 6.57 -6.09 -1.43
CA TYR A 35 7.38 -7.20 -0.90
C TYR A 35 6.67 -8.54 -1.09
N LYS A 36 7.44 -9.62 -0.98
CA LYS A 36 6.93 -10.99 -0.99
C LYS A 36 7.50 -11.73 0.22
N PRO A 37 6.67 -12.17 1.18
CA PRO A 37 7.14 -13.03 2.27
C PRO A 37 7.63 -14.38 1.74
N PHE A 38 8.42 -15.10 2.56
CA PHE A 38 9.01 -16.38 2.18
C PHE A 38 7.98 -17.41 1.67
N SER A 39 6.77 -17.39 2.23
CA SER A 39 5.63 -18.18 1.79
C SER A 39 4.42 -17.29 1.53
N GLY A 40 3.76 -17.47 0.39
CA GLY A 40 2.51 -16.78 0.03
C GLY A 40 2.59 -15.94 -1.25
N GLY A 41 1.58 -15.10 -1.44
CA GLY A 41 1.50 -14.15 -2.55
C GLY A 41 2.28 -12.86 -2.28
N TRP A 42 2.12 -11.90 -3.18
CA TRP A 42 2.77 -10.61 -3.08
C TRP A 42 1.95 -9.67 -2.22
N PHE A 43 2.61 -8.67 -1.63
CA PHE A 43 1.96 -7.65 -0.83
C PHE A 43 2.50 -6.28 -1.20
N VAL A 44 1.64 -5.28 -1.00
CA VAL A 44 2.00 -3.87 -1.07
C VAL A 44 1.56 -3.23 0.24
N ARG A 45 2.46 -2.48 0.89
CA ARG A 45 2.15 -1.76 2.13
C ARG A 45 2.43 -0.28 2.00
N LEU A 46 1.66 0.52 2.72
CA LEU A 46 1.78 1.97 2.75
C LEU A 46 1.44 2.56 4.12
N TRP A 47 2.10 3.64 4.48
CA TRP A 47 1.79 4.42 5.69
C TRP A 47 0.87 5.58 5.35
N CYS A 48 -0.25 5.69 6.04
CA CYS A 48 -1.22 6.75 5.84
C CYS A 48 -1.45 7.52 7.14
N GLU A 49 -1.49 8.85 7.04
CA GLU A 49 -1.92 9.70 8.14
C GLU A 49 -3.44 9.62 8.27
N LEU A 50 -3.94 9.44 9.50
CA LEU A 50 -5.36 9.55 9.78
C LEU A 50 -5.76 11.02 9.76
N LYS A 51 -6.66 11.37 8.84
CA LYS A 51 -7.32 12.67 8.81
C LYS A 51 -8.75 12.53 9.32
N GLU A 52 -9.15 13.45 10.19
CA GLU A 52 -10.54 13.56 10.61
C GLU A 52 -11.41 13.89 9.39
N VAL A 53 -12.38 13.02 9.09
CA VAL A 53 -13.40 13.29 8.08
C VAL A 53 -14.59 13.88 8.82
N LYS A 54 -14.85 15.17 8.61
CA LYS A 54 -16.10 15.78 9.08
C LYS A 54 -17.23 15.27 8.20
N ALA A 55 -18.17 14.55 8.81
CA ALA A 55 -19.42 14.12 8.19
C ALA A 55 -20.36 15.31 7.97
#